data_AF-A0A7S0BIW4-F1
#
_entry.id   AF-A0A7S0BIW4-F1
#
_cell.length_a   1.000
_cell.length_b   1.000
_cell.length_c   1.000
_cell.angle_alpha   90.00
_cell.angle_beta   90.00
_cell.angle_gamma   90.00
#
_symmetry.space_group_name_H-M   'P 1'
#
loop_
_entity.id
_entity.type
_entity.pdbx_description
1 polymer ?
#
loop_
_entity_poly.entity_id
_entity_poly.type
_entity_poly.pdbx_seq_one_letter_code
_entity_poly.pdbx_strand_id
1 'polypeptide(L)'
;TIGDDVTRNAIRVQGIPKNLPTGVDNIEVSGEVCILREDFELLKKEQKSISNVRNSAAGALKLTDPDVVAARRLTFIAYDLALAKGLGGSDPIVAGGFPTSQSEALHRMIPWGFNTSTEWRGGRAPQKK
;
A
#
# COMPACT_ATOMS: atom_id res chain seq x y z
N THR A 1 13.80 -0.68 15.04
CA THR A 1 12.68 0.09 15.64
C THR A 1 11.45 -0.79 15.62
N ILE A 2 10.58 -0.72 16.63
CA ILE A 2 9.36 -1.56 16.71
C ILE A 2 8.18 -0.74 16.18
N GLY A 3 7.37 -1.32 15.30
CA GLY A 3 6.12 -0.73 14.81
C GLY A 3 4.91 -1.14 15.66
N ASP A 4 3.78 -0.48 15.45
CA ASP A 4 2.50 -0.83 16.09
C ASP A 4 1.78 -1.93 15.28
N ASP A 5 1.18 -2.92 15.95
CA ASP A 5 0.27 -3.87 15.31
C ASP A 5 -1.08 -3.18 15.04
N VAL A 6 -1.35 -2.94 13.76
CA VAL A 6 -2.57 -2.29 13.26
C VAL A 6 -3.37 -3.21 12.35
N THR A 7 -3.18 -4.53 12.43
CA THR A 7 -3.76 -5.52 11.50
C THR A 7 -5.28 -5.36 11.33
N ARG A 8 -5.99 -5.13 12.44
CA ARG A 8 -7.46 -4.94 12.45
C ARG A 8 -7.94 -3.73 11.65
N ASN A 9 -7.13 -2.68 11.60
CA ASN A 9 -7.44 -1.46 10.87
C ASN A 9 -6.91 -1.53 9.44
N ALA A 10 -5.74 -2.13 9.24
CA ALA A 10 -5.13 -2.33 7.93
C ALA A 10 -6.06 -3.07 6.96
N ILE A 11 -6.78 -4.11 7.41
CA ILE A 11 -7.73 -4.85 6.56
C ILE A 11 -8.93 -4.01 6.06
N ARG A 12 -9.15 -2.81 6.63
CA ARG A 12 -10.19 -1.87 6.21
C ARG A 12 -9.67 -0.80 5.25
N VAL A 13 -8.35 -0.70 5.06
CA VAL A 13 -7.72 0.24 4.14
C VAL A 13 -7.89 -0.24 2.70
N GLN A 14 -8.24 0.67 1.79
CA GLN A 14 -8.37 0.36 0.38
C GLN A 14 -7.00 0.06 -0.24
N GLY A 15 -6.94 -0.85 -1.22
CA GLY A 15 -5.67 -1.20 -1.88
C GLY A 15 -4.82 -2.25 -1.14
N ILE A 16 -5.30 -2.78 -0.01
CA ILE A 16 -4.75 -3.98 0.63
C ILE A 16 -5.62 -5.20 0.25
N PRO A 17 -5.10 -6.17 -0.53
CA PRO A 17 -5.84 -7.38 -0.87
C PRO A 17 -6.01 -8.26 0.38
N LYS A 18 -7.19 -8.86 0.52
CA LYS A 18 -7.49 -9.79 1.63
C LYS A 18 -7.00 -11.21 1.39
N ASN A 19 -6.80 -11.56 0.12
CA ASN A 19 -6.32 -12.85 -0.32
C ASN A 19 -5.24 -12.63 -1.37
N LEU A 20 -4.17 -13.42 -1.30
CA LEU A 20 -3.15 -13.48 -2.33
C LEU A 20 -3.41 -14.68 -3.25
N PRO A 21 -2.88 -14.67 -4.49
CA PRO A 21 -2.95 -15.84 -5.37
C PRO A 21 -2.31 -17.09 -4.75
N THR A 22 -2.79 -18.25 -5.18
CA THR A 22 -2.24 -19.54 -4.75
C THR A 22 -0.75 -19.65 -5.11
N GLY A 23 0.09 -20.00 -4.14
CA GLY A 23 1.53 -20.09 -4.31
C GLY A 23 2.29 -18.81 -3.94
N VAL A 24 1.62 -17.81 -3.36
CA VAL A 24 2.25 -16.66 -2.71
C VAL A 24 2.15 -16.84 -1.19
N ASP A 25 3.20 -17.36 -0.57
CA ASP A 25 3.13 -17.77 0.84
C ASP A 25 3.65 -16.69 1.81
N ASN A 26 4.87 -16.20 1.61
CA ASN A 26 5.54 -15.32 2.58
C ASN A 26 6.18 -14.10 1.89
N ILE A 27 5.41 -13.01 1.84
CA ILE A 27 5.84 -11.72 1.29
C ILE A 27 5.74 -10.63 2.36
N GLU A 28 6.60 -9.64 2.25
CA GLU A 28 6.51 -8.40 2.99
C GLU A 28 6.33 -7.27 1.98
N VAL A 29 5.23 -6.53 2.09
CA VAL A 29 4.92 -5.40 1.23
C VAL A 29 4.98 -4.13 2.06
N SER A 30 5.87 -3.23 1.67
CA SER A 30 5.99 -1.90 2.26
C SER A 30 5.31 -0.86 1.37
N GLY A 31 4.62 0.08 2.02
CA GLY A 31 3.82 1.09 1.35
C GLY A 31 3.48 2.26 2.26
N GLU A 32 2.75 3.22 1.71
CA GLU A 32 2.25 4.38 2.44
C GLU A 32 0.72 4.36 2.49
N VAL A 33 0.16 4.65 3.67
CA VAL A 33 -1.27 4.87 3.84
C VAL A 33 -1.55 6.36 3.76
N CYS A 34 -2.37 6.75 2.79
CA CYS A 34 -2.74 8.14 2.52
C CYS A 34 -4.26 8.28 2.36
N ILE A 35 -4.73 9.52 2.20
CA ILE A 35 -6.09 9.83 1.76
C ILE A 35 -5.94 10.49 0.39
N LEU A 36 -6.63 9.96 -0.61
CA LEU A 36 -6.58 10.51 -1.96
C LEU A 36 -7.19 11.91 -1.98
N ARG A 37 -6.75 12.75 -2.93
CA ARG A 37 -7.21 14.13 -3.02
C ARG A 37 -8.74 14.22 -3.16
N GLU A 38 -9.33 13.34 -3.97
CA GLU A 38 -10.78 13.29 -4.17
C GLU A 38 -11.53 12.88 -2.90
N ASP A 39 -11.05 11.86 -2.19
CA ASP A 39 -11.63 11.44 -0.91
C ASP A 39 -11.48 12.52 0.17
N PHE A 40 -10.39 13.28 0.15
CA PHE A 40 -10.19 14.39 1.07
C PHE A 40 -11.21 15.52 0.83
N GLU A 41 -11.55 15.82 -0.43
CA GLU A 41 -12.60 16.79 -0.73
C GLU A 41 -13.98 16.32 -0.26
N LEU A 42 -14.27 15.02 -0.33
CA LEU A 42 -15.49 14.43 0.22
C LEU A 42 -15.51 14.53 1.75
N LEU A 43 -14.42 14.15 2.41
CA LEU A 43 -14.29 14.20 3.86
C LEU A 43 -14.43 15.62 4.42
N LYS A 44 -13.90 16.64 3.73
CA LYS A 44 -14.09 18.05 4.12
C LYS A 44 -15.54 18.50 4.08
N LYS A 45 -16.37 17.94 3.18
CA LYS A 45 -17.81 18.24 3.12
C LYS A 45 -18.56 17.59 4.29
N GLU A 46 -18.13 16.41 4.71
CA GLU A 46 -18.74 15.66 5.82
C GLU A 46 -18.25 16.14 7.20
N GLN A 47 -16.99 16.61 7.31
CA GLN A 47 -16.36 17.03 8.55
C GLN A 47 -15.64 18.38 8.37
N LYS A 48 -16.20 19.45 8.95
CA LYS A 48 -15.70 20.83 8.82
C LYS A 48 -14.30 21.09 9.44
N SER A 49 -13.75 20.18 10.22
CA SER A 49 -12.56 20.41 11.07
C SER A 49 -11.38 19.48 10.79
N ILE A 50 -11.13 19.12 9.53
CA ILE A 50 -9.92 18.37 9.19
C ILE A 50 -8.74 19.32 8.94
N SER A 51 -7.78 19.35 9.86
CA SER A 51 -6.65 20.30 9.86
C SER A 51 -5.55 19.98 8.85
N ASN A 52 -5.21 18.70 8.64
CA ASN A 52 -4.39 18.26 7.51
C ASN A 52 -4.59 16.77 7.16
N VAL A 53 -4.25 16.40 5.92
CA VAL A 53 -4.45 15.06 5.36
C VAL A 53 -3.59 14.01 6.07
N ARG A 54 -2.33 14.36 6.35
CA ARG A 54 -1.35 13.43 6.95
C ARG A 54 -1.71 13.01 8.36
N ASN A 55 -2.11 13.94 9.23
CA ASN A 55 -2.52 13.66 10.61
C ASN A 55 -3.85 12.89 10.63
N SER A 56 -4.71 13.13 9.65
CA SER A 56 -5.97 12.37 9.51
C SER A 56 -5.71 10.92 9.15
N ALA A 57 -4.79 10.64 8.23
CA ALA A 57 -4.42 9.29 7.85
C ALA A 57 -3.69 8.55 8.99
N ALA A 58 -2.64 9.17 9.55
CA ALA A 58 -1.83 8.56 10.61
C ALA A 58 -2.63 8.36 11.92
N GLY A 59 -3.50 9.31 12.26
CA GLY A 59 -4.38 9.20 13.43
C GLY A 59 -5.47 8.16 13.23
N ALA A 60 -6.02 8.05 12.02
CA ALA A 60 -7.08 7.09 11.72
C ALA A 60 -6.61 5.64 11.86
N LEU A 61 -5.41 5.30 11.38
CA LEU A 61 -4.91 3.91 11.42
C LEU A 61 -4.70 3.38 12.85
N LYS A 62 -4.59 4.28 13.84
CA LYS A 62 -4.41 3.95 15.26
C LYS A 62 -5.72 4.01 16.08
N LEU A 63 -6.86 4.25 15.44
CA LEU A 63 -8.15 4.27 16.13
C LEU A 63 -8.54 2.87 16.61
N THR A 64 -9.24 2.82 17.75
CA THR A 64 -9.69 1.56 18.33
C THR A 64 -10.81 0.91 17.51
N ASP A 65 -11.61 1.71 16.82
CA ASP A 65 -12.77 1.25 16.05
C ASP A 65 -12.46 1.18 14.53
N PRO A 66 -12.44 -0.03 13.94
CA PRO A 66 -12.14 -0.24 12.52
C PRO A 66 -13.20 0.33 11.57
N ASP A 67 -14.44 0.53 12.00
CA ASP A 67 -15.48 1.10 11.14
C ASP A 67 -15.28 2.62 10.99
N VAL A 68 -14.73 3.28 12.01
CA VAL A 68 -14.28 4.67 11.90
C VAL A 68 -13.10 4.79 10.94
N VAL A 69 -12.20 3.79 10.91
CA VAL A 69 -11.09 3.74 9.94
C VAL A 69 -11.61 3.61 8.51
N ALA A 70 -12.61 2.75 8.29
CA ALA A 70 -13.23 2.60 6.96
C ALA A 70 -13.87 3.91 6.48
N ALA A 71 -14.55 4.64 7.37
CA ALA A 71 -15.15 5.94 7.06
C ALA A 71 -14.12 7.02 6.67
N ARG A 72 -12.84 6.85 7.05
CA ARG A 72 -11.75 7.79 6.72
C ARG A 72 -11.18 7.61 5.32
N ARG A 73 -11.70 6.66 4.52
CA ARG A 73 -11.34 6.45 3.10
C ARG A 73 -9.82 6.38 2.89
N LEU A 74 -9.15 5.64 3.78
CA LEU A 74 -7.70 5.44 3.68
C LEU A 74 -7.38 4.55 2.48
N THR A 75 -6.30 4.89 1.78
CA THR A 75 -5.75 4.12 0.66
C THR A 75 -4.31 3.75 0.95
N PHE A 76 -3.96 2.49 0.74
CA PHE A 76 -2.60 1.99 0.79
C PHE A 76 -1.99 2.01 -0.62
N ILE A 77 -0.76 2.52 -0.72
CA ILE A 77 0.02 2.51 -1.96
C ILE A 77 1.33 1.77 -1.69
N ALA A 78 1.49 0.58 -2.28
CA ALA A 78 2.68 -0.23 -2.19
C ALA A 78 3.83 0.38 -3.01
N TYR A 79 5.04 0.39 -2.45
CA TYR A 79 6.24 0.89 -3.12
C TYR A 79 7.44 -0.08 -3.07
N ASP A 80 7.40 -1.10 -2.21
CA ASP A 80 8.49 -2.07 -2.05
C ASP A 80 7.97 -3.47 -1.70
N LEU A 81 8.70 -4.49 -2.16
CA LEU A 81 8.39 -5.91 -2.01
C LEU A 81 9.65 -6.65 -1.57
N ALA A 82 9.59 -7.26 -0.40
CA ALA A 82 10.58 -8.21 0.07
C ALA A 82 10.00 -9.63 0.11
N LEU A 83 10.78 -10.61 -0.32
CA LEU A 83 10.45 -12.02 -0.20
C LEU A 83 11.14 -12.60 1.03
N ALA A 84 10.43 -13.38 1.83
CA ALA A 84 11.08 -14.11 2.92
C ALA A 84 12.13 -15.08 2.34
N LYS A 85 13.36 -15.08 2.89
CA LYS A 85 14.42 -15.99 2.45
C LYS A 85 13.95 -17.45 2.54
N GLY A 86 13.95 -18.15 1.42
CA GLY A 86 13.71 -19.60 1.34
C GLY A 86 12.25 -20.03 1.16
N LEU A 87 11.31 -19.08 0.99
CA LEU A 87 9.88 -19.37 0.85
C LEU A 87 9.32 -18.64 -0.37
N GLY A 88 9.93 -18.88 -1.53
CA GLY A 88 9.29 -18.56 -2.80
C GLY A 88 8.27 -19.65 -3.08
N GLY A 89 6.99 -19.34 -2.88
CA GLY A 89 5.93 -20.30 -3.18
C GLY A 89 5.86 -20.61 -4.69
N SER A 90 4.94 -21.47 -5.08
CA SER A 90 4.86 -21.97 -6.46
C SER A 90 4.33 -20.94 -7.49
N ASP A 91 3.95 -19.74 -7.04
CA ASP A 91 3.49 -18.69 -7.94
C ASP A 91 4.64 -18.26 -8.88
N PRO A 92 4.44 -18.21 -10.21
CA PRO A 92 5.50 -17.90 -11.18
C PRO A 92 6.20 -16.56 -10.92
N ILE A 93 5.48 -15.59 -10.33
CA ILE A 93 6.01 -14.26 -10.03
C ILE A 93 6.95 -14.31 -8.81
N VAL A 94 6.73 -15.24 -7.87
CA VAL A 94 7.61 -15.43 -6.70
C VAL A 94 8.72 -16.45 -6.98
N ALA A 95 8.43 -17.49 -7.75
CA ALA A 95 9.38 -18.54 -8.14
C ALA A 95 10.57 -18.01 -8.95
N GLY A 96 10.42 -16.87 -9.62
CA GLY A 96 11.51 -16.15 -10.30
C GLY A 96 12.56 -15.53 -9.38
N GLY A 97 12.48 -15.73 -8.07
CA GLY A 97 13.41 -15.18 -7.08
C GLY A 97 13.16 -13.71 -6.77
N PHE A 98 14.10 -13.06 -6.07
CA PHE A 98 13.99 -11.66 -5.69
C PHE A 98 13.86 -10.75 -6.93
N PRO A 99 12.99 -9.72 -6.90
CA PRO A 99 12.93 -8.74 -7.97
C PRO A 99 14.30 -8.07 -8.14
N THR A 100 14.74 -7.90 -9.40
CA THR A 100 16.05 -7.33 -9.74
C THR A 100 16.02 -5.82 -9.86
N SER A 101 14.82 -5.23 -9.88
CA SER A 101 14.60 -3.79 -9.95
C SER A 101 13.35 -3.38 -9.18
N GLN A 102 13.31 -2.12 -8.74
CA GLN A 102 12.12 -1.55 -8.10
C GLN A 102 10.89 -1.60 -9.02
N SER A 103 11.06 -1.31 -10.32
CA SER A 103 9.96 -1.39 -11.29
C SER A 103 9.39 -2.79 -11.42
N GLU A 104 10.26 -3.81 -11.39
CA GLU A 104 9.83 -5.20 -11.41
C GLU A 104 9.04 -5.52 -10.15
N ALA A 105 9.54 -5.15 -8.96
CA ALA A 105 8.82 -5.34 -7.71
C ALA A 105 7.40 -4.74 -7.74
N LEU A 106 7.25 -3.50 -8.23
CA LEU A 106 5.95 -2.86 -8.39
C LEU A 106 5.04 -3.64 -9.33
N HIS A 107 5.52 -4.02 -10.51
CA HIS A 107 4.73 -4.76 -11.49
C HIS A 107 4.26 -6.12 -10.98
N ARG A 108 5.08 -6.79 -10.16
CA ARG A 108 4.75 -8.08 -9.54
C ARG A 108 3.59 -7.98 -8.55
N MET A 109 3.40 -6.83 -7.90
CA MET A 109 2.34 -6.60 -6.91
C MET A 109 0.97 -6.26 -7.51
N ILE A 110 0.93 -5.71 -8.74
CA ILE A 110 -0.32 -5.36 -9.44
C ILE A 110 -1.26 -6.56 -9.61
N PRO A 111 -0.84 -7.73 -10.16
CA PRO A 111 -1.73 -8.88 -10.31
C PRO A 111 -2.17 -9.49 -8.97
N TRP A 112 -1.47 -9.19 -7.89
CA TRP A 112 -1.85 -9.59 -6.53
C TRP A 112 -2.91 -8.66 -5.91
N GLY A 113 -3.29 -7.59 -6.62
CA GLY A 113 -4.34 -6.67 -6.20
C GLY A 113 -3.86 -5.52 -5.30
N PHE A 114 -2.56 -5.29 -5.19
CA PHE A 114 -2.03 -4.10 -4.51
C PHE A 114 -2.13 -2.88 -5.41
N ASN A 115 -2.51 -1.75 -4.81
CA ASN A 115 -2.35 -0.46 -5.45
C ASN A 115 -0.87 -0.07 -5.44
N THR A 116 -0.29 0.11 -6.62
CA THR A 116 1.05 0.69 -6.77
C THR A 116 0.94 2.05 -7.44
N SER A 117 1.85 2.98 -7.15
CA SER A 117 1.88 4.26 -7.87
C SER A 117 2.08 4.03 -9.37
N THR A 118 1.06 4.32 -10.18
CA THR A 118 1.14 4.30 -11.65
C THR A 118 1.93 5.49 -12.22
N GLU A 119 2.27 6.47 -11.37
CA GLU A 119 3.02 7.66 -11.78
C GLU A 119 4.55 7.45 -11.81
N TRP A 120 5.04 6.23 -11.55
CA TRP A 120 6.47 5.93 -11.67
C TRP A 120 6.90 5.96 -13.15
N ARG A 121 7.18 7.16 -13.68
CA ARG A 121 8.05 7.33 -14.84
C ARG A 121 9.48 7.16 -14.33
N GLY A 122 10.05 5.97 -14.54
CA GLY A 122 11.48 5.73 -14.32
C GLY A 122 12.28 6.91 -14.86
N GLY A 123 13.10 7.52 -14.00
CA GLY A 123 13.85 8.72 -14.35
C GLY A 123 14.72 8.45 -15.58
N ARG A 124 14.28 8.88 -16.76
CA ARG A 124 15.24 9.22 -17.81
C ARG A 124 16.02 10.40 -17.30
N ALA A 125 17.33 10.22 -17.16
CA ALA A 125 18.26 11.33 -17.03
C ALA A 125 17.87 12.43 -18.05
N PRO A 126 17.83 13.71 -17.65
CA PRO A 126 17.50 14.78 -18.58
C PRO A 126 18.48 14.71 -19.75
N GLN A 127 17.96 14.47 -20.96
CA GLN A 127 18.75 14.69 -22.15
C GLN A 127 18.99 16.21 -22.24
N LYS A 128 20.24 16.60 -21.99
CA LYS A 128 20.72 17.94 -22.28
C LYS A 128 20.47 18.21 -23.76
N LYS A 129 19.68 19.25 -24.06
CA LYS A 129 19.75 19.94 -25.35
C LYS A 129 20.99 20.81 -25.39
#